data_AF-A0A8T2SX85-F1
#
_entry.id   AF-A0A8T2SX85-F1
#
_cell.length_a   1.000
_cell.length_b   1.000
_cell.length_c   1.000
_cell.angle_alpha   90.00
_cell.angle_beta   90.00
_cell.angle_gamma   90.00
#
_symmetry.space_group_name_H-M   'P 1'
#
loop_
_entity.id
_entity.type
_entity.pdbx_description
1 polymer ?
#
loop_
_entity_poly.entity_id
_entity_poly.type
_entity_poly.pdbx_seq_one_letter_code
_entity_poly.pdbx_strand_id
1 'polypeptide(L)'
;MQQGELTRRAWEKDVQVMNEGPGHIPLHKIPENMEKQLDWCSEAPFYTLGPLTTDIAPGYDHITSAMGAANIGALGAALLCYVTPKEHLGLPNRDDVKAGVIAYKIAAHADDLAKQHPYARKWDDALSKARFEFRWRDQFALSLDPVTAQAFHDETLPSDGAKVAHFCSMCGPKFCSMKITEDVRKYAAEHGYGDAEDALKHGMDEMSEKFLAAKKTISGEQWGEMGGEIYLPETYVHNGHAH
;
A
#
# COMPACT_ATOMS: atom_id res chain seq x y z
N MET A 1 13.50 12.10 32.36
CA MET A 1 13.57 12.19 33.84
C MET A 1 12.66 13.27 34.42
N GLN A 2 12.82 14.56 34.06
CA GLN A 2 12.00 15.65 34.62
C GLN A 2 10.50 15.58 34.27
N GLN A 3 10.15 15.30 33.01
CA GLN A 3 8.75 15.12 32.60
C GLN A 3 8.03 14.05 33.45
N GLY A 4 8.69 12.91 33.72
CA GLY A 4 8.12 11.84 34.54
C GLY A 4 7.93 12.19 36.02
N GLU A 5 8.81 13.03 36.59
CA GLU A 5 8.58 13.58 37.94
C GLU A 5 7.32 14.46 37.97
N LEU A 6 7.17 15.34 36.98
CA LEU A 6 6.01 16.21 36.85
C LEU A 6 4.73 15.41 36.61
N THR A 7 4.79 14.33 35.81
CA THR A 7 3.69 13.37 35.63
C THR A 7 3.22 12.83 36.97
N ARG A 8 4.13 12.30 37.81
CA ARG A 8 3.77 11.75 39.13
C ARG A 8 3.19 12.81 40.07
N ARG A 9 3.78 14.02 40.10
CA ARG A 9 3.27 15.15 40.90
C ARG A 9 1.88 15.62 40.47
N ALA A 10 1.54 15.50 39.18
CA ALA A 10 0.22 15.82 38.67
C ALA A 10 -0.79 14.72 39.01
N TRP A 11 -0.39 13.45 38.95
CA TRP A 11 -1.23 12.31 39.35
C TRP A 11 -1.55 12.28 40.84
N GLU A 12 -0.64 12.75 41.71
CA GLU A 12 -0.95 12.99 43.14
C GLU A 12 -2.13 13.97 43.36
N LYS A 13 -2.53 14.70 42.31
CA LYS A 13 -3.64 15.66 42.31
C LYS A 13 -4.74 15.30 41.31
N ASP A 14 -4.75 14.06 40.82
CA ASP A 14 -5.71 13.55 39.83
C ASP A 14 -5.80 14.37 38.53
N VAL A 15 -4.72 15.06 38.15
CA VAL A 15 -4.64 15.79 36.87
C VAL A 15 -4.17 14.85 35.79
N GLN A 16 -4.93 14.74 34.69
CA GLN A 16 -4.55 13.92 33.53
C GLN A 16 -3.31 14.49 32.84
N VAL A 17 -2.38 13.61 32.44
CA VAL A 17 -1.12 14.00 31.82
C VAL A 17 -0.84 13.13 30.60
N MET A 18 -0.30 13.76 29.56
CA MET A 18 0.47 13.14 28.48
C MET A 18 1.84 13.81 28.41
N ASN A 19 2.85 13.13 27.86
CA ASN A 19 4.19 13.70 27.70
C ASN A 19 4.49 13.95 26.22
N GLU A 20 5.06 15.11 25.92
CA GLU A 20 5.52 15.43 24.57
C GLU A 20 6.91 14.86 24.29
N GLY A 21 7.10 14.35 23.07
CA GLY A 21 8.30 13.68 22.58
C GLY A 21 9.07 14.46 21.50
N PRO A 22 10.14 13.85 20.93
CA PRO A 22 11.07 14.53 20.03
C PRO A 22 10.46 14.89 18.66
N GLY A 23 11.20 15.73 17.94
CA GLY A 23 10.93 16.09 16.54
C GLY A 23 11.77 15.36 15.51
N HIS A 24 13.10 15.30 15.64
CA HIS A 24 14.01 14.75 14.62
C HIS A 24 14.84 13.59 15.19
N ILE A 25 14.57 12.37 14.73
CA ILE A 25 15.19 11.14 15.24
C ILE A 25 15.42 10.16 14.08
N PRO A 26 16.66 9.74 13.79
CA PRO A 26 16.90 8.71 12.78
C PRO A 26 16.29 7.37 13.23
N LEU A 27 15.76 6.58 12.29
CA LEU A 27 14.96 5.36 12.56
C LEU A 27 15.54 4.44 13.64
N HIS A 28 16.85 4.16 13.60
CA HIS A 28 17.51 3.25 14.54
C HIS A 28 17.47 3.70 16.01
N LYS A 29 17.17 4.97 16.30
CA LYS A 29 17.06 5.53 17.65
C LYS A 29 15.62 5.67 18.15
N ILE A 30 14.62 5.40 17.30
CA ILE A 30 13.21 5.47 17.71
C ILE A 30 12.90 4.49 18.86
N PRO A 31 13.37 3.22 18.85
CA PRO A 31 13.10 2.29 19.96
C PRO A 31 13.59 2.79 21.32
N GLU A 32 14.80 3.35 21.37
CA GLU A 32 15.39 3.90 22.59
C GLU A 32 14.53 5.03 23.19
N ASN A 33 13.92 5.87 22.33
CA ASN A 33 13.07 6.96 22.79
C ASN A 33 11.78 6.46 23.43
N MET A 34 11.16 5.43 22.84
CA MET A 34 9.94 4.84 23.40
C MET A 34 10.24 4.12 24.73
N GLU A 35 11.30 3.30 24.78
CA GLU A 35 11.69 2.58 25.99
C GLU A 35 11.94 3.52 27.17
N LYS A 36 12.71 4.60 26.94
CA LYS A 36 12.97 5.62 27.97
C LYS A 36 11.72 6.35 28.41
N GLN A 37 10.77 6.56 27.51
CA GLN A 37 9.52 7.24 27.87
C GLN A 37 8.67 6.35 28.79
N LEU A 38 8.50 5.07 28.44
CA LEU A 38 7.75 4.11 29.26
C LEU A 38 8.34 4.00 30.66
N ASP A 39 9.67 3.83 30.76
CA ASP A 39 10.39 3.73 32.03
C ASP A 39 10.30 5.03 32.85
N TRP A 40 10.70 6.16 32.27
CA TRP A 40 10.84 7.41 33.04
C TRP A 40 9.52 8.07 33.37
N CYS A 41 8.53 7.93 32.50
CA CYS A 41 7.22 8.60 32.59
C CYS A 41 6.09 7.68 33.02
N SER A 42 6.43 6.48 33.52
CA SER A 42 5.47 5.55 34.12
C SER A 42 4.30 5.21 33.18
N GLU A 43 4.62 4.97 31.90
CA GLU A 43 3.65 4.63 30.85
C GLU A 43 2.54 5.68 30.60
N ALA A 44 2.74 6.94 31.00
CA ALA A 44 1.84 8.02 30.61
C ALA A 44 1.73 8.12 29.07
N PRO A 45 0.58 8.52 28.50
CA PRO A 45 0.42 8.64 27.06
C PRO A 45 1.51 9.50 26.41
N PHE A 46 2.14 8.99 25.35
CA PHE A 46 3.21 9.69 24.65
C PHE A 46 2.69 10.40 23.39
N TYR A 47 3.02 11.69 23.26
CA TYR A 47 2.61 12.57 22.18
C TYR A 47 3.84 13.05 21.39
N THR A 48 4.03 12.61 20.15
CA THR A 48 5.28 12.87 19.40
C THR A 48 5.05 13.81 18.22
N LEU A 49 6.04 14.63 17.86
CA LEU A 49 6.04 15.43 16.63
C LEU A 49 6.78 14.66 15.54
N GLY A 50 6.09 13.84 14.75
CA GLY A 50 6.72 12.84 13.90
C GLY A 50 7.16 11.61 14.68
N PRO A 51 8.46 11.26 14.74
CA PRO A 51 9.62 12.10 14.40
C PRO A 51 10.04 12.09 12.92
N LEU A 52 10.64 13.18 12.45
CA LEU A 52 11.37 13.26 11.19
C LEU A 52 12.57 12.31 11.23
N THR A 53 12.63 11.43 10.24
CA THR A 53 13.67 10.40 10.13
C THR A 53 14.92 10.85 9.41
N THR A 54 14.84 11.98 8.69
CA THR A 54 15.92 12.63 7.97
C THR A 54 15.61 14.10 7.73
N ASP A 55 16.64 14.93 7.64
CA ASP A 55 16.54 16.39 7.55
C ASP A 55 16.71 16.92 6.11
N ILE A 56 16.96 16.04 5.14
CA ILE A 56 17.43 16.41 3.80
C ILE A 56 16.30 16.75 2.81
N ALA A 57 15.04 16.72 3.24
CA ALA A 57 13.88 16.84 2.35
C ALA A 57 12.85 17.90 2.79
N PRO A 58 13.26 19.15 3.08
CA PRO A 58 12.31 20.23 3.35
C PRO A 58 11.35 20.40 2.15
N GLY A 59 10.06 20.60 2.44
CA GLY A 59 8.98 20.48 1.43
C GLY A 59 8.28 19.12 1.45
N TYR A 60 8.91 18.10 2.04
CA TYR A 60 8.43 16.73 2.12
C TYR A 60 8.45 16.18 3.54
N ASP A 61 8.49 17.05 4.56
CA ASP A 61 8.64 16.62 5.95
C ASP A 61 7.43 15.86 6.50
N HIS A 62 6.24 16.08 5.95
CA HIS A 62 5.09 15.20 6.17
C HIS A 62 5.37 13.72 5.82
N ILE A 63 6.26 13.44 4.86
CA ILE A 63 6.69 12.09 4.48
C ILE A 63 7.82 11.60 5.39
N THR A 64 8.86 12.41 5.59
CA THR A 64 10.02 12.05 6.43
C THR A 64 9.59 11.73 7.86
N SER A 65 8.59 12.47 8.36
CA SER A 65 8.02 12.29 9.68
C SER A 65 6.96 11.19 9.77
N ALA A 66 6.13 10.98 8.74
CA ALA A 66 5.14 9.89 8.75
C ALA A 66 5.80 8.51 8.92
N MET A 67 7.00 8.31 8.36
CA MET A 67 7.79 7.10 8.59
C MET A 67 8.14 6.92 10.07
N GLY A 68 8.65 7.96 10.73
CA GLY A 68 8.99 7.88 12.15
C GLY A 68 7.74 7.79 13.04
N ALA A 69 6.68 8.50 12.68
CA ALA A 69 5.39 8.50 13.37
C ALA A 69 4.77 7.09 13.39
N ALA A 70 4.73 6.39 12.25
CA ALA A 70 4.27 5.01 12.18
C ALA A 70 5.15 4.06 13.02
N ASN A 71 6.48 4.28 13.03
CA ASN A 71 7.40 3.46 13.82
C ASN A 71 7.20 3.67 15.32
N ILE A 72 7.17 4.92 15.80
CA ILE A 72 7.03 5.20 17.23
C ILE A 72 5.61 4.92 17.73
N GLY A 73 4.59 5.13 16.88
CA GLY A 73 3.21 4.71 17.12
C GLY A 73 3.11 3.20 17.34
N ALA A 74 3.78 2.40 16.49
CA ALA A 74 3.75 0.94 16.59
C ALA A 74 4.41 0.42 17.87
N LEU A 75 5.33 1.21 18.45
CA LEU A 75 5.99 0.92 19.72
C LEU A 75 5.20 1.42 20.94
N GLY A 76 4.13 2.20 20.75
CA GLY A 76 3.22 2.59 21.84
C GLY A 76 2.96 4.09 21.99
N ALA A 77 3.44 4.95 21.08
CA ALA A 77 3.02 6.36 21.12
C ALA A 77 1.50 6.47 20.91
N ALA A 78 0.86 7.30 21.74
CA ALA A 78 -0.60 7.37 21.85
C ALA A 78 -1.21 8.46 20.97
N LEU A 79 -0.45 9.51 20.68
CA LEU A 79 -0.87 10.61 19.82
C LEU A 79 0.28 11.07 18.93
N LEU A 80 -0.01 11.33 17.66
CA LEU A 80 0.98 11.76 16.67
C LEU A 80 0.65 13.17 16.20
N CYS A 81 1.50 14.14 16.52
CA CYS A 81 1.38 15.50 16.00
C CYS A 81 1.80 15.47 14.54
N TYR A 82 0.89 15.86 13.66
CA TYR A 82 1.17 15.95 12.25
C TYR A 82 2.26 16.97 11.92
N VAL A 83 2.94 16.74 10.81
CA VAL A 83 3.90 17.65 10.21
C VAL A 83 3.41 17.93 8.79
N THR A 84 3.41 19.20 8.39
CA THR A 84 2.91 19.60 7.08
C THR A 84 4.03 19.55 6.03
N PRO A 85 3.72 19.56 4.72
CA PRO A 85 4.73 19.72 3.68
C PRO A 85 5.58 21.00 3.85
N LYS A 86 5.01 22.07 4.41
CA LYS A 86 5.69 23.36 4.60
C LYS A 86 6.47 23.49 5.92
N GLU A 87 6.60 22.41 6.69
CA GLU A 87 7.47 22.43 7.85
C GLU A 87 8.87 22.93 7.46
N HIS A 88 9.47 23.75 8.33
CA HIS A 88 10.75 24.44 8.09
C HIS A 88 10.75 25.46 6.93
N LEU A 89 9.63 25.71 6.25
CA LEU A 89 9.54 26.60 5.09
C LEU A 89 8.54 27.75 5.25
N GLY A 90 7.45 27.56 5.99
CA GLY A 90 6.48 28.63 6.23
C GLY A 90 5.15 28.13 6.79
N LEU A 91 4.18 29.05 6.89
CA LEU A 91 2.85 28.70 7.37
C LEU A 91 2.10 27.83 6.35
N PRO A 92 1.46 26.72 6.78
CA PRO A 92 0.70 25.86 5.90
C PRO A 92 -0.59 26.55 5.43
N ASN A 93 -0.95 26.32 4.18
CA ASN A 93 -2.26 26.64 3.63
C ASN A 93 -3.22 25.44 3.81
N ARG A 94 -4.47 25.60 3.34
CA ARG A 94 -5.51 24.57 3.46
C ARG A 94 -5.10 23.20 2.90
N ASP A 95 -4.43 23.19 1.75
CA ASP A 95 -4.09 21.94 1.05
C ASP A 95 -2.88 21.27 1.73
N ASP A 96 -1.94 22.04 2.29
CA ASP A 96 -0.86 21.52 3.13
C ASP A 96 -1.40 20.86 4.41
N VAL A 97 -2.44 21.46 5.02
CA VAL A 97 -3.12 20.89 6.19
C VAL A 97 -3.77 19.55 5.83
N LYS A 98 -4.49 19.48 4.70
CA LYS A 98 -5.07 18.21 4.21
C LYS A 98 -3.98 17.16 4.00
N ALA A 99 -2.87 17.52 3.35
CA ALA A 99 -1.75 16.61 3.09
C ALA A 99 -1.15 16.05 4.39
N GLY A 100 -0.91 16.91 5.39
CA GLY A 100 -0.42 16.50 6.70
C GLY A 100 -1.40 15.57 7.43
N VAL A 101 -2.69 15.90 7.44
CA VAL A 101 -3.72 15.08 8.11
C VAL A 101 -3.82 13.69 7.47
N ILE A 102 -3.86 13.61 6.14
CA ILE A 102 -3.95 12.32 5.44
C ILE A 102 -2.67 11.49 5.69
N ALA A 103 -1.48 12.09 5.60
CA ALA A 103 -0.23 11.40 5.88
C ALA A 103 -0.19 10.79 7.30
N TYR A 104 -0.67 11.53 8.31
CA TYR A 104 -0.69 11.06 9.68
C TYR A 104 -1.83 10.09 9.98
N LYS A 105 -2.97 10.18 9.28
CA LYS A 105 -4.00 9.15 9.34
C LYS A 105 -3.51 7.82 8.76
N ILE A 106 -2.69 7.85 7.70
CA ILE A 106 -2.01 6.66 7.17
C ILE A 106 -1.03 6.11 8.22
N ALA A 107 -0.18 6.96 8.80
CA ALA A 107 0.79 6.52 9.80
C ALA A 107 0.13 5.90 11.03
N ALA A 108 -0.91 6.54 11.57
CA ALA A 108 -1.67 6.04 12.71
C ALA A 108 -2.34 4.69 12.41
N HIS A 109 -2.99 4.57 11.25
CA HIS A 109 -3.61 3.30 10.86
C HIS A 109 -2.57 2.19 10.63
N ALA A 110 -1.41 2.53 10.06
CA ALA A 110 -0.31 1.59 9.88
C ALA A 110 0.23 1.07 11.22
N ASP A 111 0.31 1.93 12.25
CA ASP A 111 0.67 1.48 13.58
C ASP A 111 -0.40 0.61 14.24
N ASP A 112 -1.68 0.95 14.08
CA ASP A 112 -2.79 0.13 14.60
C ASP A 112 -2.79 -1.27 13.99
N LEU A 113 -2.45 -1.39 12.70
CA LEU A 113 -2.23 -2.67 12.04
C LEU A 113 -1.03 -3.43 12.63
N ALA A 114 0.10 -2.75 12.86
CA ALA A 114 1.30 -3.36 13.43
C ALA A 114 1.07 -3.85 14.87
N LYS A 115 0.30 -3.09 15.66
CA LYS A 115 -0.14 -3.43 17.02
C LYS A 115 -1.22 -4.51 17.06
N GLN A 116 -1.72 -4.94 15.90
CA GLN A 116 -2.84 -5.87 15.77
C GLN A 116 -4.08 -5.37 16.52
N HIS A 117 -4.32 -4.06 16.47
CA HIS A 117 -5.48 -3.45 17.11
C HIS A 117 -6.77 -4.10 16.59
N PRO A 118 -7.71 -4.50 17.49
CA PRO A 118 -8.95 -5.12 17.06
C PRO A 118 -9.65 -4.32 15.96
N TYR A 119 -10.05 -5.02 14.92
CA TYR A 119 -10.79 -4.50 13.76
C TYR A 119 -10.04 -3.55 12.81
N ALA A 120 -8.79 -3.14 13.09
CA ALA A 120 -8.02 -2.28 12.18
C ALA A 120 -7.91 -2.90 10.77
N ARG A 121 -7.52 -4.19 10.71
CA ARG A 121 -7.39 -4.94 9.45
C ARG A 121 -8.68 -5.08 8.65
N LYS A 122 -9.87 -4.96 9.28
CA LYS A 122 -11.14 -5.05 8.54
C LYS A 122 -11.28 -3.96 7.49
N TRP A 123 -10.68 -2.79 7.73
CA TRP A 123 -10.70 -1.70 6.75
C TRP A 123 -9.88 -2.05 5.51
N ASP A 124 -8.64 -2.51 5.69
CA ASP A 124 -7.75 -2.99 4.62
C ASP A 124 -8.38 -4.14 3.85
N ASP A 125 -8.98 -5.11 4.54
CA ASP A 125 -9.62 -6.26 3.92
C ASP A 125 -10.83 -5.84 3.07
N ALA A 126 -11.66 -4.91 3.56
CA ALA A 126 -12.81 -4.41 2.84
C ALA A 126 -12.41 -3.66 1.55
N LEU A 127 -11.39 -2.80 1.64
CA LEU A 127 -10.86 -2.07 0.48
C LEU A 127 -10.17 -3.02 -0.50
N SER A 128 -9.37 -3.96 0.00
CA SER A 128 -8.68 -4.96 -0.82
C SER A 128 -9.66 -5.89 -1.54
N LYS A 129 -10.74 -6.27 -0.87
CA LYS A 129 -11.85 -7.02 -1.49
C LYS A 129 -12.52 -6.20 -2.58
N ALA A 130 -12.84 -4.93 -2.33
CA ALA A 130 -13.42 -4.05 -3.35
C ALA A 130 -12.49 -3.90 -4.57
N ARG A 131 -11.18 -3.81 -4.34
CA ARG A 131 -10.17 -3.78 -5.39
C ARG A 131 -10.14 -5.05 -6.23
N PHE A 132 -10.12 -6.21 -5.59
CA PHE A 132 -10.09 -7.50 -6.29
C PHE A 132 -11.37 -7.77 -7.09
N GLU A 133 -12.52 -7.36 -6.58
CA GLU A 133 -13.82 -7.50 -7.23
C GLU A 133 -14.14 -6.36 -8.22
N PHE A 134 -13.18 -5.47 -8.50
CA PHE A 134 -13.34 -4.32 -9.39
C PHE A 134 -14.51 -3.39 -9.04
N ARG A 135 -14.88 -3.33 -7.76
CA ARG A 135 -15.91 -2.41 -7.23
C ARG A 135 -15.29 -1.02 -7.02
N TRP A 136 -14.95 -0.34 -8.11
CA TRP A 136 -14.22 0.94 -8.10
C TRP A 136 -14.82 1.99 -7.18
N ARG A 137 -16.14 2.19 -7.23
CA ARG A 137 -16.83 3.18 -6.37
C ARG A 137 -16.69 2.85 -4.89
N ASP A 138 -16.77 1.57 -4.53
CA ASP A 138 -16.59 1.14 -3.15
C ASP A 138 -15.14 1.28 -2.71
N GLN A 139 -14.17 0.95 -3.58
CA GLN A 139 -12.75 1.18 -3.31
C GLN A 139 -12.46 2.66 -3.04
N PHE A 140 -13.04 3.58 -3.82
CA PHE A 140 -12.88 5.02 -3.57
C PHE A 140 -13.52 5.43 -2.25
N ALA A 141 -14.78 5.04 -2.03
CA ALA A 141 -15.53 5.39 -0.82
C ALA A 141 -14.87 4.86 0.47
N LEU A 142 -14.20 3.72 0.39
CA LEU A 142 -13.45 3.14 1.50
C LEU A 142 -12.05 3.76 1.69
N SER A 143 -11.53 4.56 0.76
CA SER A 143 -10.20 5.16 0.93
C SER A 143 -10.20 6.33 1.92
N LEU A 144 -9.01 6.71 2.42
CA LEU A 144 -8.84 7.86 3.31
C LEU A 144 -9.18 9.20 2.66
N ASP A 145 -9.04 9.30 1.33
CA ASP A 145 -9.36 10.48 0.54
C ASP A 145 -10.10 10.10 -0.76
N PRO A 146 -11.41 9.81 -0.68
CA PRO A 146 -12.19 9.26 -1.81
C PRO A 146 -12.15 10.13 -3.06
N VAL A 147 -12.16 11.45 -2.90
CA VAL A 147 -12.15 12.41 -4.01
C VAL A 147 -10.85 12.32 -4.80
N THR A 148 -9.71 12.27 -4.10
CA THR A 148 -8.39 12.12 -4.75
C THR A 148 -8.26 10.74 -5.41
N ALA A 149 -8.68 9.67 -4.73
CA ALA A 149 -8.63 8.33 -5.28
C ALA A 149 -9.43 8.20 -6.59
N GLN A 150 -10.63 8.79 -6.63
CA GLN A 150 -11.45 8.82 -7.84
C GLN A 150 -10.82 9.72 -8.93
N ALA A 151 -10.33 10.91 -8.56
CA ALA A 151 -9.74 11.84 -9.51
C ALA A 151 -8.55 11.21 -10.27
N PHE A 152 -7.63 10.54 -9.57
CA PHE A 152 -6.46 9.90 -10.19
C PHE A 152 -6.83 8.76 -11.14
N HIS A 153 -7.88 7.99 -10.84
CA HIS A 153 -8.39 7.00 -11.78
C HIS A 153 -8.97 7.69 -13.04
N ASP A 154 -9.76 8.74 -12.82
CA ASP A 154 -10.55 9.40 -13.87
C ASP A 154 -9.69 10.26 -14.81
N GLU A 155 -8.47 10.62 -14.41
CA GLU A 155 -7.48 11.27 -15.29
C GLU A 155 -7.21 10.49 -16.57
N THR A 156 -7.30 9.15 -16.52
CA THR A 156 -7.05 8.28 -17.68
C THR A 156 -8.27 7.48 -18.13
N LEU A 157 -9.20 7.19 -17.22
CA LEU A 157 -10.42 6.42 -17.48
C LEU A 157 -11.66 7.12 -16.90
N PRO A 158 -12.08 8.28 -17.45
CA PRO A 158 -13.14 9.10 -16.86
C PRO A 158 -14.54 8.51 -17.03
N SER A 159 -14.76 7.63 -18.02
CA SER A 159 -16.09 7.13 -18.37
C SER A 159 -16.74 6.33 -17.24
N ASP A 160 -18.07 6.39 -17.13
CA ASP A 160 -18.81 5.61 -16.14
C ASP A 160 -18.63 4.10 -16.34
N GLY A 161 -18.46 3.66 -17.59
CA GLY A 161 -18.17 2.26 -17.92
C GLY A 161 -16.84 1.77 -17.32
N ALA A 162 -15.86 2.65 -17.14
CA ALA A 162 -14.59 2.28 -16.50
C ALA A 162 -14.75 1.94 -15.01
N LYS A 163 -15.80 2.45 -14.33
CA LYS A 163 -16.07 2.18 -12.91
C LYS A 163 -16.58 0.76 -12.64
N VAL A 164 -16.84 -0.01 -13.69
CA VAL A 164 -17.19 -1.43 -13.64
C VAL A 164 -16.24 -2.27 -14.48
N ALA A 165 -15.15 -1.69 -14.98
CA ALA A 165 -14.17 -2.40 -15.80
C ALA A 165 -13.25 -3.27 -14.92
N HIS A 166 -12.94 -4.48 -15.40
CA HIS A 166 -12.04 -5.41 -14.73
C HIS A 166 -10.55 -5.12 -15.04
N PHE A 167 -10.19 -3.84 -15.12
CA PHE A 167 -8.82 -3.36 -15.31
C PHE A 167 -8.72 -1.86 -15.01
N CYS A 168 -7.50 -1.35 -14.91
CA CYS A 168 -7.19 0.09 -14.96
C CYS A 168 -6.22 0.39 -16.09
N SER A 169 -5.91 1.67 -16.30
CA SER A 169 -4.97 2.13 -17.32
C SER A 169 -3.55 1.59 -17.16
N MET A 170 -3.15 1.21 -15.94
CA MET A 170 -1.79 0.71 -15.66
C MET A 170 -1.46 -0.59 -16.41
N CYS A 171 -2.39 -1.55 -16.50
CA CYS A 171 -2.15 -2.85 -17.15
C CYS A 171 -3.05 -3.07 -18.38
N GLY A 172 -4.12 -2.28 -18.52
CA GLY A 172 -5.12 -2.50 -19.54
C GLY A 172 -5.87 -3.83 -19.39
N PRO A 173 -6.76 -4.15 -20.35
CA PRO A 173 -7.70 -5.27 -20.23
C PRO A 173 -7.04 -6.66 -20.29
N LYS A 174 -5.89 -6.79 -20.97
CA LYS A 174 -5.26 -8.09 -21.22
C LYS A 174 -4.23 -8.52 -20.17
N PHE A 175 -3.66 -7.57 -19.43
CA PHE A 175 -2.53 -7.84 -18.53
C PHE A 175 -2.85 -7.52 -17.06
N CYS A 176 -4.12 -7.27 -16.72
CA CYS A 176 -4.50 -7.07 -15.33
C CYS A 176 -4.37 -8.39 -14.55
N SER A 177 -3.44 -8.43 -13.59
CA SER A 177 -3.16 -9.62 -12.78
C SER A 177 -4.37 -10.14 -12.01
N MET A 178 -5.18 -9.23 -11.45
CA MET A 178 -6.40 -9.61 -10.72
C MET A 178 -7.44 -10.24 -11.64
N LYS A 179 -7.58 -9.73 -12.87
CA LYS A 179 -8.49 -10.31 -13.87
C LYS A 179 -8.03 -11.69 -14.32
N ILE A 180 -6.73 -11.84 -14.60
CA ILE A 180 -6.14 -13.14 -14.93
C ILE A 180 -6.38 -14.14 -13.79
N THR A 181 -6.23 -13.72 -12.53
CA THR A 181 -6.50 -14.59 -11.37
C THR A 181 -7.97 -14.97 -11.27
N GLU A 182 -8.90 -14.05 -11.55
CA GLU A 182 -10.34 -14.35 -11.62
C GLU A 182 -10.64 -15.40 -12.70
N ASP A 183 -10.07 -15.24 -13.90
CA ASP A 183 -10.28 -16.16 -15.03
C ASP A 183 -9.70 -17.55 -14.75
N VAL A 184 -8.53 -17.64 -14.11
CA VAL A 184 -7.93 -18.91 -13.68
C VAL A 184 -8.81 -19.61 -12.64
N ARG A 185 -9.32 -18.88 -11.63
CA ARG A 185 -10.22 -19.46 -10.63
C ARG A 185 -11.52 -19.96 -11.24
N LYS A 186 -12.06 -19.26 -12.23
CA LYS A 186 -13.24 -19.68 -12.98
C LYS A 186 -12.97 -20.94 -13.80
N TYR A 187 -11.86 -20.97 -14.53
CA TYR A 187 -11.42 -22.13 -15.30
C TYR A 187 -11.23 -23.37 -14.41
N ALA A 188 -10.60 -23.20 -13.24
CA ALA A 188 -10.45 -24.26 -12.24
C ALA A 188 -11.80 -24.84 -11.80
N ALA A 189 -12.75 -23.97 -11.45
CA ALA A 189 -14.09 -24.38 -11.02
C ALA A 189 -14.89 -25.10 -12.12
N GLU A 190 -14.78 -24.66 -13.37
CA GLU A 190 -15.48 -25.27 -14.52
C GLU A 190 -14.94 -26.66 -14.88
N HIS A 191 -13.64 -26.89 -14.69
CA HIS A 191 -12.97 -28.13 -15.06
C HIS A 191 -12.72 -29.07 -13.87
N GLY A 192 -13.13 -28.67 -12.66
CA GLY A 192 -12.98 -29.46 -11.44
C GLY A 192 -11.54 -29.58 -10.94
N TYR A 193 -10.65 -28.65 -11.32
CA TYR A 193 -9.31 -28.58 -10.75
C TYR A 193 -9.43 -28.08 -9.31
N GLY A 194 -8.88 -28.85 -8.37
CA GLY A 194 -9.04 -28.60 -6.92
C GLY A 194 -8.41 -27.28 -6.46
N ASP A 195 -7.38 -26.80 -7.16
CA ASP A 195 -6.76 -25.51 -6.93
C ASP A 195 -6.40 -24.78 -8.24
N ALA A 196 -5.95 -23.53 -8.09
CA ALA A 196 -5.59 -22.67 -9.22
C ALA A 196 -4.24 -23.03 -9.86
N GLU A 197 -3.35 -23.73 -9.15
CA GLU A 197 -2.03 -24.12 -9.66
C GLU A 197 -2.15 -25.29 -10.64
N ASP A 198 -2.95 -26.30 -10.29
CA ASP A 198 -3.29 -27.42 -11.17
C ASP A 198 -3.98 -26.92 -12.44
N ALA A 199 -4.92 -25.98 -12.28
CA ALA A 199 -5.63 -25.36 -13.40
C ALA A 199 -4.68 -24.60 -14.34
N LEU A 200 -3.71 -23.86 -13.79
CA LEU A 200 -2.67 -23.16 -14.56
C LEU A 200 -1.80 -24.14 -15.33
N LYS A 201 -1.33 -25.20 -14.67
CA LYS A 201 -0.46 -26.20 -15.29
C LYS A 201 -1.16 -26.87 -16.47
N HIS A 202 -2.39 -27.37 -16.27
CA HIS A 202 -3.17 -27.98 -17.34
C HIS A 202 -3.48 -27.01 -18.48
N GLY A 203 -3.83 -25.75 -18.18
CA GLY A 203 -4.07 -24.74 -19.20
C GLY A 203 -2.80 -24.38 -20.00
N MET A 204 -1.63 -24.35 -19.35
CA MET A 204 -0.35 -24.15 -20.02
C MET A 204 0.02 -25.32 -20.92
N ASP A 205 -0.18 -26.55 -20.45
CA ASP A 205 0.07 -27.77 -21.24
C ASP A 205 -0.83 -27.79 -22.50
N GLU A 206 -2.13 -27.52 -22.36
CA GLU A 206 -3.06 -27.45 -23.49
C GLU A 206 -2.69 -26.35 -24.51
N MET A 207 -2.31 -25.16 -24.02
CA MET A 207 -1.89 -24.07 -24.90
C MET A 207 -0.56 -24.36 -25.60
N SER A 208 0.36 -25.06 -24.93
CA SER A 208 1.61 -25.55 -25.51
C SER A 208 1.34 -26.53 -26.65
N GLU A 209 0.45 -27.50 -26.44
CA GLU A 209 0.03 -28.45 -27.47
C GLU A 209 -0.63 -27.75 -28.67
N LYS A 210 -1.53 -26.78 -28.43
CA LYS A 210 -2.16 -25.97 -29.49
C LYS A 210 -1.13 -25.15 -30.26
N PHE A 211 -0.14 -24.56 -29.58
CA PHE A 211 0.91 -23.78 -30.21
C PHE A 211 1.78 -24.66 -31.13
N LEU A 212 2.20 -25.83 -30.63
CA LEU A 212 2.96 -26.81 -31.40
C LEU A 212 2.14 -27.34 -32.61
N ALA A 213 0.84 -27.58 -32.43
CA ALA A 213 -0.06 -28.05 -33.48
C ALA A 213 -0.34 -26.99 -34.57
N ALA A 214 -0.33 -25.71 -34.20
CA ALA A 214 -0.60 -24.61 -35.13
C ALA A 214 0.48 -24.43 -36.21
N LYS A 215 1.67 -25.06 -36.06
CA LYS A 215 2.78 -25.09 -37.05
C LYS A 215 3.00 -23.76 -37.79
N LYS A 216 2.89 -22.62 -37.09
CA LYS A 216 3.10 -21.31 -37.72
C LYS A 216 4.60 -21.11 -37.96
N THR A 217 5.02 -21.26 -39.21
CA THR A 217 6.32 -20.78 -39.72
C THR A 217 6.18 -19.31 -40.12
N ILE A 218 7.09 -18.46 -39.64
CA ILE A 218 7.12 -17.02 -39.94
C ILE A 218 8.14 -16.79 -41.06
N SER A 219 7.68 -16.24 -42.20
CA SER A 219 8.56 -15.64 -43.21
C SER A 219 8.61 -14.14 -42.97
N GLY A 220 9.81 -13.60 -42.71
CA GLY A 220 10.01 -12.17 -42.50
C GLY A 220 9.83 -11.37 -43.78
N GLU A 221 8.86 -10.46 -43.77
CA GLU A 221 8.95 -9.06 -44.21
C GLU A 221 7.52 -8.47 -44.23
N GLN A 222 7.18 -7.63 -43.26
CA GLN A 222 6.20 -6.56 -43.50
C GLN A 222 6.34 -5.45 -42.45
N TRP A 223 6.81 -4.31 -42.94
CA TRP A 223 6.78 -3.03 -42.24
C TRP A 223 5.32 -2.61 -42.04
N GLY A 224 4.91 -2.34 -40.78
CA GLY A 224 3.82 -1.39 -40.52
C GLY A 224 2.53 -1.87 -39.84
N GLU A 225 2.43 -3.08 -39.27
CA GLU A 225 1.24 -3.48 -38.49
C GLU A 225 1.54 -3.84 -37.03
N MET A 226 0.63 -3.42 -36.15
CA MET A 226 0.67 -3.65 -34.70
C MET A 226 0.53 -5.14 -34.37
N GLY A 227 1.65 -5.82 -34.13
CA GLY A 227 1.69 -7.15 -33.55
C GLY A 227 3.13 -7.56 -33.28
N GLY A 228 3.57 -7.50 -32.03
CA GLY A 228 4.89 -8.01 -31.66
C GLY A 228 4.94 -9.52 -31.83
N GLU A 229 5.80 -10.01 -32.73
CA GLU A 229 6.09 -11.44 -32.89
C GLU A 229 7.09 -11.90 -31.83
N ILE A 230 6.81 -13.04 -31.18
CA ILE A 230 7.70 -13.67 -30.22
C ILE A 230 8.59 -14.66 -30.99
N TYR A 231 9.90 -14.42 -30.96
CA TYR A 231 10.91 -15.27 -31.60
C TYR A 231 11.29 -16.44 -30.68
N LEU A 232 11.14 -17.68 -31.15
CA LEU A 232 11.71 -18.86 -30.50
C LEU A 232 12.77 -19.47 -31.43
N PRO A 233 13.99 -19.77 -30.95
CA PRO A 233 15.01 -20.47 -31.73
C PRO A 233 14.54 -21.87 -32.15
N GLU A 234 14.97 -22.37 -33.33
CA GLU A 234 14.63 -23.72 -33.83
C GLU A 234 14.91 -24.85 -32.83
N THR A 235 15.87 -24.64 -31.92
CA THR A 235 16.23 -25.58 -30.86
C THR A 235 15.10 -25.80 -29.83
N TYR A 236 14.15 -24.87 -29.71
CA TYR A 236 12.99 -24.98 -28.81
C TYR A 236 11.90 -25.93 -29.35
N VAL A 237 11.84 -26.11 -30.67
CA VAL A 237 10.83 -26.96 -31.33
C VAL A 237 11.27 -28.43 -31.37
N HIS A 238 12.58 -28.68 -31.36
CA HIS A 238 13.16 -30.03 -31.56
C HIS A 238 13.51 -30.80 -30.27
N ASN A 239 13.38 -30.20 -29.08
CA ASN A 239 13.71 -30.85 -27.81
C ASN A 239 12.50 -31.35 -27.00
N GLY A 240 11.33 -31.48 -27.63
CA GLY A 240 10.25 -32.30 -27.07
C GLY A 240 10.62 -33.78 -27.18
N HIS A 241 11.17 -34.35 -26.10
CA HIS A 241 11.59 -35.75 -25.88
C HIS A 241 13.11 -36.00 -25.82
N ALA A 242 13.72 -35.56 -24.72
CA ALA A 242 14.73 -36.34 -23.99
C ALA A 242 14.99 -35.69 -22.62
N HIS A 243 14.23 -36.10 -21.60
CA HIS A 243 14.65 -36.41 -20.23
C HIS A 243 13.43 -36.81 -19.40
#